data_AF-A0A915C3G9-F1
#
_entry.id   AF-A0A915C3G9-F1
#
_cell.length_a   1.000
_cell.length_b   1.000
_cell.length_c   1.000
_cell.angle_alpha   90.00
_cell.angle_beta   90.00
_cell.angle_gamma   90.00
#
_symmetry.space_group_name_H-M   'P 1'
#
loop_
_entity.id
_entity.type
_entity.pdbx_description
1 polymer ?
#
loop_
_entity_poly.entity_id
_entity_poly.type
_entity_poly.pdbx_seq_one_letter_code
_entity_poly.pdbx_strand_id
1 'polypeptide(L)'
;SEYCAPLTSFDWNDVDVSLIGTSSIDTTCTIWQIETGQAIGTTCRATEGSVKTQLIAHDKEVFDIAFSRLGNGREVFASVGADGSVRMFDLRHLEHSTIIFEEPSRVPLLRLACNKQDHNYIATFAQDSNEVIILDVRIPCTPVAKLNNHRATVNGMAWAPHSSCHICTAGDDNQALIWDIHSMPRPVDDPILAYQAEGEVNQVHWAAAFPDWISICYNQWLEILRV
;
A
#
# COMPACT_ATOMS: atom_id res chain seq x y z
N SER A 1 -3.32 -28.46 -1.37
CA SER A 1 -2.61 -27.19 -1.22
C SER A 1 -2.84 -26.75 0.21
N GLU A 2 -1.81 -26.62 1.05
CA GLU A 2 -2.00 -26.22 2.45
C GLU A 2 -2.35 -24.73 2.62
N TYR A 3 -2.30 -23.96 1.52
CA TYR A 3 -2.72 -22.57 1.41
C TYR A 3 -3.85 -22.52 0.36
N CYS A 4 -5.11 -22.53 0.83
CA CYS A 4 -6.30 -22.71 -0.03
C CYS A 4 -7.21 -21.47 -0.09
N ALA A 5 -6.96 -20.45 0.73
CA ALA A 5 -7.76 -19.23 0.69
C ALA A 5 -7.29 -18.29 -0.42
N PRO A 6 -8.20 -17.59 -1.12
CA PRO A 6 -7.87 -16.55 -2.08
C PRO A 6 -6.96 -15.47 -1.50
N LEU A 7 -5.86 -15.21 -2.21
CA LEU A 7 -4.99 -14.07 -1.93
C LEU A 7 -5.65 -12.76 -2.37
N THR A 8 -5.48 -11.71 -1.57
CA THR A 8 -6.09 -10.39 -1.81
C THR A 8 -5.09 -9.38 -2.33
N SER A 9 -3.82 -9.51 -1.93
CA SER A 9 -2.71 -8.65 -2.36
C SER A 9 -1.38 -9.35 -2.12
N PHE A 10 -0.33 -8.79 -2.70
CA PHE A 10 1.05 -9.17 -2.42
C PHE A 10 1.97 -7.96 -2.58
N ASP A 11 3.09 -7.97 -1.86
CA ASP A 11 4.16 -7.00 -2.06
C ASP A 11 5.52 -7.70 -2.03
N TRP A 12 6.46 -7.10 -2.76
CA TRP A 12 7.83 -7.56 -2.83
C TRP A 12 8.71 -6.74 -1.90
N ASN A 13 9.64 -7.38 -1.21
CA ASN A 13 10.60 -6.63 -0.42
C ASN A 13 11.68 -6.02 -1.34
N ASP A 14 11.71 -4.69 -1.42
CA ASP A 14 12.65 -3.96 -2.28
C ASP A 14 14.13 -4.09 -1.86
N VAL A 15 14.39 -4.46 -0.60
CA VAL A 15 15.75 -4.56 -0.03
C VAL A 15 16.26 -6.00 -0.07
N ASP A 16 15.41 -6.95 0.29
CA ASP A 16 15.66 -8.38 0.19
C ASP A 16 14.69 -8.99 -0.82
N VAL A 17 15.10 -8.94 -2.08
CA VAL A 17 14.40 -9.49 -3.24
C VAL A 17 14.10 -10.99 -3.16
N SER A 18 14.58 -11.71 -2.14
CA SER A 18 14.15 -13.09 -1.92
C SER A 18 12.81 -13.19 -1.16
N LEU A 19 12.24 -12.07 -0.70
CA LEU A 19 11.04 -12.07 0.13
C LEU A 19 9.81 -11.51 -0.59
N ILE A 20 8.71 -12.24 -0.48
CA ILE A 20 7.37 -11.82 -0.94
C ILE A 20 6.41 -11.93 0.23
N GLY A 21 5.59 -10.92 0.46
CA GLY A 21 4.48 -10.96 1.39
C GLY A 21 3.17 -11.12 0.63
N THR A 22 2.26 -11.96 1.10
CA THR A 22 0.92 -12.13 0.54
C THR A 22 -0.12 -12.00 1.64
N SER A 23 -1.22 -11.30 1.37
CA SER A 23 -2.39 -11.20 2.25
C SER A 23 -3.53 -12.08 1.73
N SER A 24 -4.42 -12.51 2.63
CA SER A 24 -5.49 -13.44 2.32
C SER A 24 -6.78 -13.13 3.07
N ILE A 25 -7.91 -13.57 2.50
CA ILE A 25 -9.22 -13.47 3.16
C ILE A 25 -9.32 -14.37 4.39
N ASP A 26 -8.43 -15.34 4.57
CA ASP A 26 -8.39 -16.20 5.77
C ASP A 26 -7.73 -15.55 6.99
N THR A 27 -7.65 -14.22 7.03
CA THR A 27 -7.08 -13.39 8.11
C THR A 27 -5.54 -13.45 8.21
N THR A 28 -4.87 -14.19 7.32
CA THR A 28 -3.42 -14.39 7.41
C THR A 28 -2.61 -13.51 6.46
N CYS A 29 -1.38 -13.22 6.89
CA CYS A 29 -0.29 -12.82 6.01
C CYS A 29 0.75 -13.94 5.95
N THR A 30 1.21 -14.26 4.75
CA THR A 30 2.26 -15.27 4.52
C THR A 30 3.47 -14.58 3.91
N ILE A 31 4.64 -14.84 4.49
CA ILE A 31 5.93 -14.37 3.98
C ILE A 31 6.63 -15.56 3.34
N TRP A 32 6.91 -15.43 2.07
CA TRP A 32 7.56 -16.43 1.23
C TRP A 32 9.02 -16.05 1.08
N GLN A 33 9.88 -17.06 1.13
CA GLN A 33 11.27 -16.94 0.72
C GLN A 33 11.44 -17.70 -0.60
N ILE A 34 11.75 -16.96 -1.65
CA ILE A 34 12.05 -17.50 -2.96
C ILE A 34 13.56 -17.74 -3.07
N GLU A 35 13.96 -19.00 -3.22
CA GLU A 35 15.35 -19.31 -3.52
C GLU A 35 15.62 -19.02 -5.00
N THR A 36 16.26 -17.89 -5.29
CA THR A 36 16.63 -17.49 -6.66
C THR A 36 17.91 -18.17 -7.13
N GLY A 37 18.30 -19.34 -6.61
CA GLY A 37 19.59 -20.03 -6.85
C GLY A 37 19.98 -20.34 -8.30
N GLN A 38 19.28 -19.78 -9.29
CA GLN A 38 19.60 -19.74 -10.70
C GLN A 38 20.04 -18.33 -11.14
N ALA A 39 21.07 -18.27 -11.98
CA ALA A 39 21.43 -17.03 -12.67
C ALA A 39 20.23 -16.47 -13.44
N ILE A 40 20.02 -15.15 -13.32
CA ILE A 40 19.00 -14.34 -13.99
C ILE A 40 18.94 -14.74 -15.48
N GLY A 41 17.97 -15.55 -15.90
CA GLY A 41 17.77 -15.87 -17.32
C GLY A 41 17.26 -17.26 -17.71
N THR A 42 16.97 -18.20 -16.80
CA THR A 42 16.42 -19.50 -17.22
C THR A 42 15.44 -20.09 -16.20
N THR A 43 14.23 -19.54 -16.08
CA THR A 43 13.13 -20.14 -15.31
C THR A 43 12.52 -21.32 -16.10
N CYS A 44 13.28 -22.40 -16.27
CA CYS A 44 12.79 -23.65 -16.88
C CYS A 44 12.52 -24.75 -15.85
N ARG A 45 12.86 -24.52 -14.58
CA ARG A 45 12.44 -25.37 -13.45
C ARG A 45 11.60 -24.51 -12.53
N ALA A 46 10.47 -25.04 -12.07
CA ALA A 46 9.66 -24.39 -11.06
C ALA A 46 10.58 -24.02 -9.89
N THR A 47 10.79 -22.72 -9.65
CA THR A 47 11.45 -22.24 -8.45
C THR A 47 10.55 -22.62 -7.29
N GLU A 48 10.99 -23.54 -6.44
CA GLU A 48 10.27 -23.89 -5.23
C GLU A 48 10.47 -22.74 -4.22
N GLY A 49 9.46 -21.89 -4.08
CA GLY A 49 9.39 -20.95 -2.96
C GLY A 49 9.02 -21.70 -1.68
N SER A 50 9.65 -21.36 -0.55
CA SER A 50 9.30 -21.88 0.76
C SER A 50 8.54 -20.84 1.58
N VAL A 51 7.64 -21.28 2.45
CA VAL A 51 7.00 -20.38 3.42
C VAL A 51 7.99 -20.13 4.55
N LYS A 52 8.44 -18.88 4.67
CA LYS A 52 9.30 -18.44 5.77
C LYS A 52 8.49 -18.30 7.06
N THR A 53 7.30 -17.72 6.96
CA THR A 53 6.36 -17.61 8.08
C THR A 53 4.94 -17.37 7.58
N GLN A 54 3.95 -17.77 8.38
CA GLN A 54 2.55 -17.42 8.20
C GLN A 54 1.99 -17.03 9.57
N LEU A 55 1.27 -15.92 9.63
CA LEU A 55 0.69 -15.39 10.86
C LEU A 55 -0.73 -14.89 10.64
N ILE A 56 -1.54 -14.97 11.69
CA ILE A 56 -2.85 -14.31 11.75
C ILE A 56 -2.59 -12.82 11.95
N ALA A 57 -2.82 -12.02 10.91
CA ALA A 57 -2.48 -10.60 10.92
C ALA A 57 -3.63 -9.77 11.51
N HIS A 58 -4.87 -10.13 11.17
CA HIS A 58 -6.08 -9.40 11.52
C HIS A 58 -7.14 -10.33 12.12
N ASP A 59 -8.18 -9.74 12.71
CA ASP A 59 -9.32 -10.52 13.25
C ASP A 59 -10.38 -10.84 12.16
N LYS A 60 -10.16 -10.33 10.94
CA LYS A 60 -10.98 -10.50 9.74
C LYS A 60 -10.09 -10.53 8.48
N GLU A 61 -10.69 -10.57 7.29
CA GLU A 61 -10.00 -10.59 6.00
C GLU A 61 -8.90 -9.53 5.91
N VAL A 62 -7.73 -9.90 5.41
CA VAL A 62 -6.64 -8.96 5.11
C VAL A 62 -6.78 -8.52 3.66
N PHE A 63 -6.79 -7.22 3.39
CA PHE A 63 -7.00 -6.70 2.04
C PHE A 63 -5.73 -6.23 1.36
N ASP A 64 -4.73 -5.78 2.13
CA ASP A 64 -3.47 -5.35 1.55
C ASP A 64 -2.30 -5.59 2.50
N ILE A 65 -1.10 -5.70 1.92
CA ILE A 65 0.17 -5.89 2.60
C ILE A 65 1.23 -5.06 1.89
N ALA A 66 2.11 -4.38 2.63
CA ALA A 66 3.24 -3.68 2.06
C ALA A 66 4.47 -3.75 2.96
N PHE A 67 5.63 -4.04 2.38
CA PHE A 67 6.91 -3.94 3.06
C PHE A 67 7.26 -2.47 3.32
N SER A 68 7.63 -2.21 4.56
CA SER A 68 8.13 -0.90 4.99
C SER A 68 9.65 -0.92 4.99
N ARG A 69 10.25 0.22 4.63
CA ARG A 69 11.70 0.41 4.71
C ARG A 69 12.19 0.89 6.09
N LEU A 70 11.32 0.85 7.11
CA LEU A 70 11.70 1.13 8.49
C LEU A 70 12.88 0.25 8.94
N GLY A 71 13.78 0.84 9.73
CA GLY A 71 15.02 0.17 10.12
C GLY A 71 15.92 -0.13 8.92
N ASN A 72 16.16 -1.42 8.65
CA ASN A 72 16.93 -1.87 7.48
C ASN A 72 16.04 -2.25 6.28
N GLY A 73 14.70 -2.13 6.42
CA GLY A 73 13.71 -2.43 5.40
C GLY A 73 13.50 -3.90 5.03
N ARG A 74 14.15 -4.83 5.74
CA ARG A 74 14.06 -6.27 5.44
C ARG A 74 13.03 -6.99 6.29
N GLU A 75 12.77 -6.46 7.47
CA GLU A 75 12.07 -7.18 8.53
C GLU A 75 10.71 -6.57 8.86
N VAL A 76 10.34 -5.43 8.29
CA VAL A 76 9.11 -4.71 8.67
C VAL A 76 8.12 -4.69 7.51
N PHE A 77 6.88 -5.08 7.80
CA PHE A 77 5.77 -4.91 6.87
C PHE A 77 4.54 -4.42 7.63
N ALA A 78 3.59 -3.84 6.89
CA ALA A 78 2.29 -3.46 7.41
C ALA A 78 1.18 -4.12 6.59
N SER A 79 0.01 -4.26 7.19
CA SER A 79 -1.20 -4.79 6.55
C SER A 79 -2.44 -4.03 6.98
N VAL A 80 -3.48 -4.10 6.14
CA VAL A 80 -4.82 -3.57 6.40
C VAL A 80 -5.88 -4.63 6.15
N GLY A 81 -7.03 -4.50 6.82
CA GLY A 81 -8.09 -5.49 6.68
C GLY A 81 -9.50 -4.99 7.00
N ALA A 82 -10.43 -5.94 6.92
CA ALA A 82 -11.86 -5.76 7.19
C ALA A 82 -12.20 -5.45 8.65
N ASP A 83 -11.23 -5.56 9.57
CA ASP A 83 -11.36 -5.13 10.96
C ASP A 83 -11.19 -3.60 11.12
N GLY A 84 -10.82 -2.90 10.05
CA GLY A 84 -10.66 -1.45 10.02
C GLY A 84 -9.34 -0.98 10.64
N SER A 85 -8.33 -1.84 10.73
CA SER A 85 -7.04 -1.49 11.33
C SER A 85 -5.88 -1.50 10.33
N VAL A 86 -4.87 -0.67 10.61
CA VAL A 86 -3.51 -0.77 10.05
C VAL A 86 -2.64 -1.39 11.13
N ARG A 87 -2.03 -2.53 10.85
CA ARG A 87 -1.11 -3.23 11.76
C ARG A 87 0.28 -3.31 11.15
N MET A 88 1.30 -3.19 11.99
CA MET A 88 2.71 -3.28 11.61
C MET A 88 3.38 -4.43 12.35
N PHE A 89 4.22 -5.18 11.64
CA PHE A 89 4.84 -6.42 12.10
C PHE A 89 6.34 -6.36 11.88
N ASP A 90 7.11 -6.86 12.83
CA ASP A 90 8.54 -7.11 12.70
C ASP A 90 8.77 -8.62 12.60
N LEU A 91 9.33 -9.09 11.48
CA LEU A 91 9.64 -10.50 11.20
C LEU A 91 10.57 -11.13 12.23
N ARG A 92 11.33 -10.32 12.99
CA ARG A 92 12.18 -10.80 14.08
C ARG A 92 11.40 -11.04 15.37
N HIS A 93 10.23 -10.42 15.53
CA HIS A 93 9.43 -10.43 16.75
C HIS A 93 7.93 -10.58 16.44
N LEU A 94 7.56 -11.67 15.76
CA LEU A 94 6.19 -11.93 15.29
C LEU A 94 5.17 -12.18 16.41
N GLU A 95 5.62 -12.34 17.66
CA GLU A 95 4.76 -12.48 18.83
C GLU A 95 4.00 -11.19 19.15
N HIS A 96 4.46 -10.05 18.62
CA HIS A 96 3.85 -8.74 18.85
C HIS A 96 3.66 -8.00 17.53
N SER A 97 2.42 -7.57 17.26
CA SER A 97 2.13 -6.57 16.24
C SER A 97 1.86 -5.21 16.89
N THR A 98 2.10 -4.14 16.15
CA THR A 98 1.75 -2.77 16.56
C THR A 98 0.54 -2.33 15.78
N ILE A 99 -0.54 -1.95 16.47
CA ILE A 99 -1.68 -1.28 15.83
C ILE A 99 -1.28 0.18 15.59
N ILE A 100 -1.16 0.57 14.32
CA ILE A 100 -0.77 1.93 13.92
C ILE A 100 -2.00 2.83 13.86
N PHE A 101 -3.14 2.28 13.43
CA PHE A 101 -4.39 3.02 13.30
C PHE A 101 -5.58 2.06 13.36
N GLU A 102 -6.68 2.52 13.95
CA GLU A 102 -7.99 1.89 13.85
C GLU A 102 -8.98 2.96 13.40
N GLU A 103 -9.72 2.67 12.34
CA GLU A 103 -10.79 3.55 11.89
C GLU A 103 -11.89 3.59 12.97
N PRO A 104 -12.31 4.76 13.50
CA PRO A 104 -13.26 4.83 14.61
C PRO A 104 -14.58 4.09 14.39
N SER A 105 -15.08 4.08 13.15
CA SER A 105 -16.30 3.34 12.79
C SER A 105 -16.05 1.89 12.40
N ARG A 106 -14.80 1.41 12.46
CA ARG A 106 -14.34 0.08 12.04
C ARG A 106 -14.76 -0.28 10.61
N VAL A 107 -14.81 0.74 9.75
CA VAL A 107 -15.00 0.55 8.31
C VAL A 107 -13.74 -0.15 7.77
N PRO A 108 -13.89 -1.14 6.89
CA PRO A 108 -12.75 -1.82 6.28
C PRO A 108 -11.73 -0.86 5.65
N LEU A 109 -10.44 -1.14 5.83
CA LEU A 109 -9.36 -0.43 5.14
C LEU A 109 -8.88 -1.28 3.96
N LEU A 110 -8.86 -0.70 2.75
CA LEU A 110 -8.76 -1.49 1.51
C LEU A 110 -7.37 -1.55 0.89
N ARG A 111 -6.58 -0.49 1.06
CA ARG A 111 -5.25 -0.35 0.44
C ARG A 111 -4.27 0.31 1.39
N LEU A 112 -3.00 -0.08 1.27
CA LEU A 112 -1.89 0.42 2.06
C LEU A 112 -0.76 0.82 1.12
N ALA A 113 -0.19 2.02 1.31
CA ALA A 113 1.01 2.44 0.59
C ALA A 113 2.05 3.00 1.56
N CYS A 114 3.21 2.34 1.63
CA CYS A 114 4.36 2.81 2.40
C CYS A 114 5.17 3.84 1.58
N ASN A 115 5.49 4.98 2.18
CA ASN A 115 6.34 5.98 1.54
C ASN A 115 7.80 5.47 1.48
N LYS A 116 8.36 5.42 0.27
CA LYS A 116 9.69 4.86 0.03
C LYS A 116 10.83 5.87 0.21
N GLN A 117 10.51 7.16 0.39
CA GLN A 117 11.48 8.25 0.62
C GLN A 117 11.50 8.70 2.09
N ASP A 118 10.35 8.78 2.75
CA ASP A 118 10.24 8.93 4.20
C ASP A 118 9.48 7.74 4.79
N HIS A 119 10.23 6.79 5.35
CA HIS A 119 9.70 5.51 5.82
C HIS A 119 8.77 5.63 7.03
N ASN A 120 8.63 6.82 7.61
CA ASN A 120 7.71 7.04 8.71
C ASN A 120 6.26 7.19 8.23
N TYR A 121 6.04 7.54 6.96
CA TYR A 121 4.70 7.78 6.43
C TYR A 121 4.10 6.57 5.73
N ILE A 122 2.83 6.34 6.04
CA ILE A 122 1.96 5.33 5.43
C ILE A 122 0.67 6.02 5.01
N ALA A 123 0.14 5.65 3.84
CA ALA A 123 -1.18 6.06 3.38
C ALA A 123 -2.15 4.87 3.35
N THR A 124 -3.41 5.12 3.69
CA THR A 124 -4.51 4.15 3.62
C THR A 124 -5.82 4.85 3.30
N PHE A 125 -6.83 4.13 2.82
CA PHE A 125 -8.20 4.63 2.72
C PHE A 125 -9.21 3.55 3.13
N ALA A 126 -10.36 4.01 3.63
CA ALA A 126 -11.46 3.14 4.04
C ALA A 126 -12.39 2.82 2.87
N GLN A 127 -13.14 1.72 2.97
CA GLN A 127 -14.17 1.36 2.01
C GLN A 127 -15.22 2.48 1.92
N ASP A 128 -15.64 2.78 0.69
CA ASP A 128 -16.63 3.82 0.38
C ASP A 128 -16.25 5.23 0.84
N SER A 129 -14.96 5.47 1.14
CA SER A 129 -14.42 6.76 1.57
C SER A 129 -13.93 7.58 0.40
N ASN A 130 -14.19 8.89 0.42
CA ASN A 130 -13.58 9.87 -0.47
C ASN A 130 -12.32 10.54 0.16
N GLU A 131 -11.86 10.04 1.31
CA GLU A 131 -10.67 10.53 2.01
C GLU A 131 -9.53 9.50 1.99
N VAL A 132 -8.30 9.98 1.76
CA VAL A 132 -7.07 9.23 2.04
C VAL A 132 -6.47 9.70 3.36
N ILE A 133 -6.09 8.75 4.21
CA ILE A 133 -5.53 8.99 5.53
C ILE A 133 -4.01 8.83 5.46
N ILE A 134 -3.28 9.85 5.93
CA ILE A 134 -1.82 9.80 6.08
C ILE A 134 -1.50 9.56 7.56
N LEU A 135 -0.68 8.55 7.82
CA LEU A 135 -0.27 8.08 9.13
C LEU A 135 1.23 8.25 9.31
N ASP A 136 1.64 8.63 10.52
CA ASP A 136 3.05 8.57 10.95
C ASP A 136 3.21 7.42 11.93
N VAL A 137 4.02 6.43 11.58
CA VAL A 137 4.24 5.23 12.41
C VAL A 137 4.82 5.53 13.80
N ARG A 138 5.39 6.72 13.99
CA ARG A 138 5.94 7.19 15.27
C ARG A 138 4.85 7.76 16.19
N ILE A 139 3.67 8.06 15.65
CA ILE A 139 2.53 8.66 16.34
C ILE A 139 1.30 7.76 16.10
N PRO A 140 1.26 6.57 16.73
CA PRO A 140 0.17 5.63 16.52
C PRO A 140 -1.18 6.20 16.96
N CYS A 141 -2.24 5.62 16.41
CA CYS A 141 -3.65 5.94 16.64
C CYS A 141 -4.11 7.32 16.17
N THR A 142 -3.22 8.19 15.66
CA THR A 142 -3.58 9.55 15.24
C THR A 142 -3.15 9.79 13.78
N PRO A 143 -4.08 10.11 12.86
CA PRO A 143 -3.71 10.50 11.52
C PRO A 143 -3.04 11.88 11.53
N VAL A 144 -1.97 12.04 10.74
CA VAL A 144 -1.24 13.31 10.62
C VAL A 144 -1.80 14.21 9.53
N ALA A 145 -2.51 13.63 8.55
CA ALA A 145 -3.30 14.37 7.58
C ALA A 145 -4.44 13.50 7.01
N LYS A 146 -5.44 14.17 6.44
CA LYS A 146 -6.50 13.59 5.64
C LYS A 146 -6.59 14.38 4.33
N LEU A 147 -6.55 13.69 3.20
CA LEU A 147 -6.65 14.27 1.85
C LEU A 147 -8.09 14.09 1.37
N ASN A 148 -8.86 15.18 1.25
CA ASN A 148 -10.32 15.14 1.16
C ASN A 148 -10.92 16.05 0.07
N ASN A 149 -10.43 15.93 -1.17
CA ASN A 149 -10.93 16.70 -2.32
C ASN A 149 -11.67 15.82 -3.34
N HIS A 150 -11.56 14.49 -3.22
CA HIS A 150 -12.33 13.56 -4.05
C HIS A 150 -13.84 13.70 -3.79
N ARG A 151 -14.63 13.60 -4.87
CA ARG A 151 -16.10 13.75 -4.86
C ARG A 151 -16.83 12.41 -4.83
N ALA A 152 -16.08 11.32 -4.98
CA ALA A 152 -16.56 9.95 -4.87
C ALA A 152 -15.46 9.10 -4.18
N THR A 153 -15.68 7.80 -4.12
CA THR A 153 -14.80 6.85 -3.44
C THR A 153 -13.38 6.85 -4.02
N VAL A 154 -12.38 6.68 -3.16
CA VAL A 154 -10.98 6.50 -3.57
C VAL A 154 -10.72 5.02 -3.84
N ASN A 155 -10.07 4.72 -4.97
CA ASN A 155 -9.77 3.35 -5.39
C ASN A 155 -8.27 3.05 -5.40
N GLY A 156 -7.43 4.06 -5.60
CA GLY A 156 -5.99 3.89 -5.78
C GLY A 156 -5.17 5.01 -5.18
N MET A 157 -3.96 4.68 -4.75
CA MET A 157 -2.96 5.67 -4.34
C MET A 157 -1.54 5.17 -4.61
N ALA A 158 -0.62 6.09 -4.86
CA ALA A 158 0.78 5.78 -5.08
C ALA A 158 1.67 6.95 -4.62
N TRP A 159 2.64 6.66 -3.75
CA TRP A 159 3.67 7.64 -3.38
C TRP A 159 4.59 7.93 -4.56
N ALA A 160 5.03 9.18 -4.68
CA ALA A 160 6.03 9.55 -5.66
C ALA A 160 7.38 8.89 -5.31
N PRO A 161 8.07 8.28 -6.28
CA PRO A 161 9.34 7.62 -6.03
C PRO A 161 10.49 8.61 -5.81
N HIS A 162 10.32 9.87 -6.20
CA HIS A 162 11.36 10.92 -6.13
C HIS A 162 11.13 11.94 -5.01
N SER A 163 9.98 11.91 -4.32
CA SER A 163 9.59 12.91 -3.32
C SER A 163 8.99 12.22 -2.10
N SER A 164 9.42 12.65 -0.91
CA SER A 164 8.82 12.22 0.35
C SER A 164 7.48 12.88 0.65
N CYS A 165 7.10 13.92 -0.10
CA CYS A 165 5.89 14.69 0.17
C CYS A 165 4.86 14.66 -0.97
N HIS A 166 5.10 13.91 -2.06
CA HIS A 166 4.12 13.78 -3.13
C HIS A 166 3.44 12.42 -3.11
N ILE A 167 2.12 12.44 -3.24
CA ILE A 167 1.29 11.24 -3.38
C ILE A 167 0.24 11.49 -4.47
N CYS A 168 -0.01 10.48 -5.29
CA CYS A 168 -1.13 10.47 -6.24
C CYS A 168 -2.27 9.65 -5.65
N THR A 169 -3.50 10.12 -5.78
CA THR A 169 -4.73 9.39 -5.43
C THR A 169 -5.66 9.36 -6.63
N ALA A 170 -6.53 8.37 -6.73
CA ALA A 170 -7.50 8.26 -7.82
C ALA A 170 -8.80 7.58 -7.38
N GLY A 171 -9.93 7.93 -8.00
CA GLY A 171 -11.25 7.48 -7.54
C GLY A 171 -12.37 7.46 -8.59
N ASP A 172 -13.58 7.20 -8.11
CA ASP A 172 -14.84 7.09 -8.89
C ASP A 172 -15.35 8.44 -9.41
N ASP A 173 -14.73 9.55 -9.01
CA ASP A 173 -15.00 10.88 -9.58
C ASP A 173 -14.27 11.12 -10.91
N ASN A 174 -13.68 10.04 -11.44
CA ASN A 174 -12.86 10.02 -12.63
C ASN A 174 -11.62 10.93 -12.50
N GLN A 175 -11.18 11.25 -11.27
CA GLN A 175 -10.03 12.11 -11.04
C GLN A 175 -8.81 11.32 -10.59
N ALA A 176 -7.64 11.78 -11.03
CA ALA A 176 -6.37 11.49 -10.37
C ALA A 176 -5.79 12.80 -9.82
N LEU A 177 -5.54 12.84 -8.51
CA LEU A 177 -5.11 14.03 -7.79
C LEU A 177 -3.68 13.85 -7.28
N ILE A 178 -2.82 14.85 -7.51
CA ILE A 178 -1.46 14.89 -6.95
C ILE A 178 -1.47 15.84 -5.77
N TRP A 179 -0.96 15.38 -4.64
CA TRP A 179 -0.94 16.11 -3.39
C TRP A 179 0.49 16.44 -2.98
N ASP A 180 0.66 17.58 -2.31
CA ASP A 180 1.88 17.93 -1.61
C ASP A 180 1.60 18.02 -0.10
N ILE A 181 2.23 17.13 0.66
CA ILE A 181 2.09 17.03 2.12
C ILE A 181 3.25 17.70 2.88
N HIS A 182 4.12 18.48 2.21
CA HIS A 182 5.31 19.07 2.86
C HIS A 182 4.97 20.00 4.03
N SER A 183 3.76 20.59 4.01
CA SER A 183 3.29 21.56 5.01
C SER A 183 2.66 20.91 6.25
N MET A 184 2.62 19.57 6.33
CA MET A 184 2.10 18.87 7.51
C MET A 184 2.83 19.33 8.80
N PRO A 185 2.10 19.47 9.92
CA PRO A 185 0.72 19.02 10.16
C PRO A 185 -0.36 20.06 9.77
N ARG A 186 -0.03 21.10 8.99
CA ARG A 186 -1.09 21.98 8.45
C ARG A 186 -2.01 21.18 7.53
N PRO A 187 -3.32 21.48 7.52
CA PRO A 187 -4.25 20.86 6.57
C PRO A 187 -3.75 21.01 5.13
N VAL A 188 -3.92 19.95 4.34
CA VAL A 188 -3.65 19.95 2.90
C VAL A 188 -5.01 20.14 2.23
N ASP A 189 -5.35 21.40 1.94
CA ASP A 189 -6.70 21.76 1.50
C ASP A 189 -6.97 21.39 0.03
N ASP A 190 -5.97 21.57 -0.84
CA ASP A 190 -6.10 21.37 -2.28
C ASP A 190 -4.95 20.53 -2.86
N PRO A 191 -5.24 19.67 -3.87
CA PRO A 191 -4.21 19.00 -4.64
C PRO A 191 -3.43 20.02 -5.50
N ILE A 192 -2.15 19.75 -5.74
CA ILE A 192 -1.30 20.60 -6.59
C ILE A 192 -1.57 20.37 -8.09
N LEU A 193 -2.07 19.19 -8.47
CA LEU A 193 -2.49 18.85 -9.83
C LEU A 193 -3.72 17.96 -9.78
N ALA A 194 -4.60 18.10 -10.77
CA ALA A 194 -5.76 17.26 -10.96
C ALA A 194 -5.86 16.86 -12.44
N TYR A 195 -6.01 15.55 -12.69
CA TYR A 195 -6.31 14.99 -13.99
C TYR A 195 -7.73 14.46 -14.01
N GLN A 196 -8.43 14.64 -15.13
CA GLN A 196 -9.80 14.18 -15.34
C GLN A 196 -9.82 13.11 -16.43
N ALA A 197 -10.04 11.86 -16.04
CA ALA A 197 -10.24 10.74 -16.95
C ALA A 197 -11.69 10.70 -17.48
N GLU A 198 -11.91 9.88 -18.51
CA GLU A 198 -13.25 9.65 -19.10
C GLU A 198 -14.10 8.63 -18.32
N GLY A 199 -13.58 8.05 -17.24
CA GLY A 199 -14.28 7.10 -16.39
C GLY A 199 -13.58 6.86 -15.06
N GLU A 200 -14.18 6.01 -14.23
CA GLU A 200 -13.76 5.75 -12.85
C GLU A 200 -12.33 5.20 -12.85
N VAL A 201 -11.44 5.87 -12.11
CA VAL A 201 -10.04 5.46 -12.07
C VAL A 201 -9.89 4.37 -11.02
N ASN A 202 -9.62 3.15 -11.48
CA ASN A 202 -9.59 1.95 -10.65
C ASN A 202 -8.24 1.74 -9.97
N GLN A 203 -7.16 2.19 -10.61
CA GLN A 203 -5.80 2.04 -10.10
C GLN A 203 -4.90 3.14 -10.64
N VAL A 204 -3.95 3.56 -9.82
CA VAL A 204 -2.86 4.47 -10.19
C VAL A 204 -1.52 3.89 -9.77
N HIS A 205 -0.49 4.12 -10.58
CA HIS A 205 0.87 3.73 -10.28
C HIS A 205 1.84 4.82 -10.71
N TRP A 206 2.82 5.13 -9.86
CA TRP A 206 3.85 6.12 -10.13
C TRP A 206 5.12 5.42 -10.63
N ALA A 207 5.62 5.78 -11.80
CA ALA A 207 6.76 5.09 -12.40
C ALA A 207 8.07 5.35 -11.62
N ALA A 208 8.63 4.30 -11.04
CA ALA A 208 9.92 4.37 -10.31
C ALA A 208 11.11 4.78 -11.21
N ALA A 209 11.12 4.33 -12.47
CA ALA A 209 12.20 4.62 -13.42
C ALA A 209 12.05 5.98 -14.13
N PHE A 210 10.82 6.50 -14.22
CA PHE A 210 10.50 7.75 -14.89
C PHE A 210 9.63 8.61 -13.96
N PRO A 211 10.23 9.29 -12.97
CA PRO A 211 9.49 9.88 -11.86
C PRO A 211 8.53 11.02 -12.24
N ASP A 212 8.63 11.57 -13.45
CA ASP A 212 7.69 12.55 -14.00
C ASP A 212 6.41 11.89 -14.58
N TRP A 213 6.26 10.57 -14.47
CA TRP A 213 5.17 9.84 -15.12
C TRP A 213 4.37 8.98 -14.14
N ILE A 214 3.05 9.05 -14.28
CA ILE A 214 2.10 8.15 -13.65
C ILE A 214 1.35 7.36 -14.72
N SER A 215 0.81 6.21 -14.35
CA SER A 215 -0.14 5.47 -15.15
C SER A 215 -1.46 5.32 -14.39
N ILE A 216 -2.56 5.52 -15.09
CA ILE A 216 -3.92 5.32 -14.57
C ILE A 216 -4.66 4.28 -15.40
N CYS A 217 -5.49 3.47 -14.74
CA CYS A 217 -6.37 2.50 -15.38
C CYS A 217 -7.82 2.89 -15.15
N TYR A 218 -8.61 3.00 -16.22
CA TYR A 218 -10.05 3.22 -16.14
C TYR A 218 -10.74 2.45 -17.27
N ASN A 219 -11.93 1.89 -17.03
CA ASN A 219 -12.67 1.10 -18.01
C ASN A 219 -11.81 -0.01 -18.67
N GLN A 220 -11.45 0.16 -19.94
CA GLN A 220 -10.61 -0.73 -20.75
C GLN A 220 -9.31 -0.04 -21.21
N TRP A 221 -8.96 1.09 -20.59
CA TRP A 221 -7.86 1.96 -20.99
C TRP A 221 -6.77 2.03 -19.92
N LEU A 222 -5.53 2.16 -20.40
CA LEU A 222 -4.36 2.52 -19.63
C LEU A 222 -3.83 3.82 -20.23
N GLU A 223 -3.78 4.89 -19.44
CA GLU A 223 -3.18 6.15 -19.84
C GLU A 223 -1.89 6.38 -19.05
N ILE A 224 -0.88 6.94 -19.72
CA ILE A 224 0.38 7.32 -19.12
C ILE A 224 0.46 8.84 -19.19
N LEU A 225 0.50 9.48 -18.03
CA LEU A 225 0.40 10.92 -17.87
C LEU A 225 1.71 11.47 -17.33
N ARG A 226 2.11 12.63 -17.83
CA ARG A 226 3.23 13.37 -17.28
C ARG A 226 2.73 14.31 -16.18
N VAL A 227 3.38 14.28 -15.02
CA VAL A 227 3.07 15.08 -13.82
C VAL A 227 4.24 15.95 -13.39
#